data_AF-A0A1I4GWX0-F1
#
_entry.id   AF-A0A1I4GWX0-F1
#
_cell.length_a   1.000
_cell.length_b   1.000
_cell.length_c   1.000
_cell.angle_alpha   90.00
_cell.angle_beta   90.00
_cell.angle_gamma   90.00
#
_symmetry.space_group_name_H-M   'P 1'
#
loop_
_entity.id
_entity.type
_entity.pdbx_description
1 polymer ?
#
loop_
_entity_poly.entity_id
_entity_poly.type
_entity_poly.pdbx_seq_one_letter_code
_entity_poly.pdbx_strand_id
1 'polypeptide(L)'
;MLYQTSEKIITSFNLPNNIFLEALISTLLILIAVLAVGWFIRLVSEFTTSILASFIGPKPAFIFRNYITYIGTIHHEFAHAIVAVITGGKVTKINLFPKGQTLGSVEFLTRGPHILKGIQLSLTAIAPILCGGLTLRLMQLLVLPNCTEVWHHVLYCYVAISIFFHMTLSGKDMENFWKGSIPTLLIVYVVNLILLMF
;
A
#
# COMPACT_ATOMS: atom_id res chain seq x y z
N MET A 1 -19.90 -4.59 -3.36
CA MET A 1 -19.26 -5.61 -2.50
C MET A 1 -19.08 -5.11 -1.07
N LEU A 2 -18.38 -3.99 -0.80
CA LEU A 2 -18.23 -3.45 0.57
C LEU A 2 -19.56 -3.05 1.23
N TYR A 3 -20.45 -2.38 0.49
CA TYR A 3 -21.79 -2.01 0.99
C TYR A 3 -22.66 -3.22 1.36
N GLN A 4 -22.67 -4.24 0.51
CA GLN A 4 -23.34 -5.52 0.80
C GLN A 4 -22.78 -6.21 2.05
N THR A 5 -21.50 -6.00 2.37
CA THR A 5 -20.89 -6.51 3.60
C THR A 5 -21.29 -5.68 4.81
N SER A 6 -21.37 -4.35 4.70
CA SER A 6 -21.85 -3.50 5.80
C SER A 6 -23.31 -3.77 6.15
N GLU A 7 -24.20 -3.92 5.17
CA GLU A 7 -25.60 -4.29 5.41
C GLU A 7 -25.73 -5.64 6.13
N LYS A 8 -24.94 -6.65 5.73
CA LYS A 8 -24.91 -7.95 6.40
C LYS A 8 -24.47 -7.86 7.86
N ILE A 9 -23.50 -6.99 8.17
CA ILE A 9 -23.06 -6.76 9.54
C ILE A 9 -24.18 -6.08 10.34
N ILE A 10 -24.78 -5.01 9.81
CA ILE A 10 -25.87 -4.29 10.47
C ILE A 10 -27.02 -5.24 10.82
N THR A 11 -27.46 -6.05 9.86
CA THR A 11 -28.54 -7.03 10.04
C THR A 11 -28.17 -8.15 11.01
N SER A 12 -26.95 -8.68 10.94
CA SER A 12 -26.50 -9.77 11.82
C SER A 12 -26.37 -9.35 13.29
N PHE A 13 -26.06 -8.08 13.55
CA PHE A 13 -25.91 -7.53 14.90
C PHE A 13 -27.14 -6.73 15.37
N ASN A 14 -28.26 -6.76 14.63
CA ASN A 14 -29.47 -5.97 14.93
C ASN A 14 -29.19 -4.48 15.19
N LEU A 15 -28.26 -3.89 14.43
CA LEU A 15 -27.89 -2.50 14.57
C LEU A 15 -28.88 -1.57 13.84
N PRO A 16 -28.96 -0.28 14.22
CA PRO A 16 -29.81 0.68 13.54
C PRO A 16 -29.44 0.80 12.06
N ASN A 17 -30.35 0.42 11.16
CA ASN A 17 -30.12 0.52 9.73
C ASN A 17 -30.32 1.96 9.25
N ASN A 18 -29.25 2.74 9.25
CA ASN A 18 -29.22 4.09 8.70
C ASN A 18 -27.92 4.36 7.95
N ILE A 19 -27.97 5.31 7.02
CA ILE A 19 -26.87 5.66 6.12
C ILE A 19 -25.60 6.10 6.86
N PHE A 20 -25.73 6.71 8.04
CA PHE A 20 -24.58 7.16 8.83
C PHE A 20 -23.82 5.98 9.42
N LEU A 21 -24.54 5.01 9.98
CA LEU A 21 -23.91 3.80 10.53
C LEU A 21 -23.29 2.96 9.42
N GLU A 22 -23.97 2.84 8.27
CA GLU A 22 -23.44 2.12 7.13
C GLU A 22 -22.14 2.76 6.61
N ALA A 23 -22.12 4.08 6.39
CA ALA A 23 -20.92 4.81 6.00
C ALA A 23 -19.77 4.63 7.00
N LEU A 24 -20.07 4.60 8.30
CA LEU A 24 -19.09 4.36 9.35
C LEU A 24 -18.50 2.95 9.25
N ILE A 25 -19.35 1.93 9.14
CA ILE A 25 -18.91 0.53 9.01
C ILE A 25 -18.08 0.36 7.74
N SER A 26 -18.52 0.88 6.58
CA SER A 26 -17.76 0.80 5.33
C SER A 26 -16.38 1.46 5.46
N THR A 27 -16.29 2.61 6.16
CA THR A 27 -15.02 3.30 6.41
C THR A 27 -14.07 2.47 7.27
N LEU A 28 -14.57 1.86 8.34
CA LEU A 28 -13.79 0.96 9.18
C LEU A 28 -13.36 -0.31 8.43
N LEU A 29 -14.22 -0.85 7.57
CA LEU A 29 -13.88 -1.99 6.72
C LEU A 29 -12.75 -1.64 5.73
N ILE A 30 -12.75 -0.44 5.13
CA ILE A 30 -11.66 0.02 4.25
C ILE A 30 -10.34 0.11 5.03
N LEU A 31 -10.37 0.68 6.23
CA LEU A 31 -9.20 0.75 7.12
C LEU A 31 -8.63 -0.64 7.40
N ILE A 32 -9.50 -1.56 7.84
CA ILE A 32 -9.12 -2.94 8.14
C ILE A 32 -8.59 -3.63 6.88
N ALA A 33 -9.22 -3.44 5.72
CA ALA A 33 -8.80 -4.05 4.47
C ALA A 33 -7.39 -3.60 4.05
N VAL A 34 -7.07 -2.30 4.14
CA VAL A 34 -5.73 -1.79 3.81
C VAL A 34 -4.67 -2.39 4.73
N LEU A 35 -4.94 -2.44 6.04
CA LEU A 35 -4.02 -3.05 7.01
C LEU A 35 -3.88 -4.56 6.81
N ALA A 36 -4.98 -5.25 6.53
CA ALA A 36 -5.01 -6.68 6.25
C ALA A 36 -4.22 -7.01 4.98
N VAL A 37 -4.34 -6.21 3.93
CA VAL A 37 -3.55 -6.36 2.69
C VAL A 37 -2.07 -6.17 2.99
N GLY A 38 -1.69 -5.11 3.72
CA GLY A 38 -0.29 -4.90 4.10
C GLY A 38 0.29 -6.05 4.92
N TRP A 39 -0.47 -6.56 5.89
CA TRP A 39 -0.09 -7.73 6.68
C TRP A 39 0.02 -9.00 5.84
N PHE A 40 -0.95 -9.24 4.95
CA PHE A 40 -0.95 -10.41 4.07
C PHE A 40 0.25 -10.40 3.12
N ILE A 41 0.55 -9.26 2.49
CA ILE A 41 1.73 -9.12 1.62
C ILE A 41 3.01 -9.43 2.41
N ARG A 42 3.11 -8.92 3.64
CA ARG A 42 4.23 -9.22 4.52
C ARG A 42 4.35 -10.71 4.82
N LEU A 43 3.25 -11.38 5.16
CA LEU A 43 3.22 -12.82 5.40
C LEU A 43 3.70 -13.61 4.19
N VAL A 44 3.18 -13.30 2.99
CA VAL A 44 3.62 -13.95 1.75
C VAL A 44 5.10 -13.69 1.49
N SER A 45 5.56 -12.44 1.65
CA SER A 45 6.97 -12.08 1.43
C SER A 45 7.92 -12.80 2.41
N GLU A 46 7.57 -12.87 3.69
CA GLU A 46 8.34 -13.58 4.71
C GLU A 46 8.34 -15.10 4.46
N PHE A 47 7.20 -15.67 4.07
CA PHE A 47 7.10 -17.07 3.69
C PHE A 47 7.98 -17.40 2.48
N THR A 48 7.89 -16.62 1.40
CA THR A 48 8.73 -16.85 0.20
C THR A 48 10.22 -16.65 0.50
N THR A 49 10.57 -15.66 1.33
CA THR A 49 11.95 -15.45 1.77
C THR A 49 12.45 -16.62 2.61
N SER A 50 11.60 -17.20 3.46
CA SER A 50 11.94 -18.37 4.28
C SER A 50 12.17 -19.62 3.44
N ILE A 51 11.33 -19.84 2.42
CA ILE A 51 11.53 -20.91 1.43
C ILE A 51 12.87 -20.71 0.73
N LEU A 52 13.16 -19.51 0.21
CA LEU A 52 14.42 -19.23 -0.45
C LEU A 52 15.61 -19.45 0.49
N ALA A 53 15.51 -18.99 1.74
CA ALA A 53 16.53 -19.16 2.77
C ALA A 53 16.77 -20.65 3.10
N SER A 54 15.77 -21.50 2.99
CA SER A 54 15.94 -22.95 3.20
C SER A 54 16.80 -23.62 2.12
N PHE A 55 16.80 -23.08 0.89
CA PHE A 55 17.58 -23.60 -0.23
C PHE A 55 18.99 -23.03 -0.30
N ILE A 56 19.13 -21.71 -0.16
CA ILE A 56 20.41 -21.01 -0.40
C ILE A 56 21.00 -20.37 0.86
N GLY A 57 20.36 -20.55 2.01
CA GLY A 57 20.77 -19.94 3.27
C GLY A 57 20.19 -18.53 3.49
N PRO A 58 20.14 -18.05 4.74
CA PRO A 58 19.49 -16.79 5.11
C PRO A 58 20.20 -15.55 4.55
N LYS A 59 21.54 -15.55 4.51
CA LYS A 59 22.32 -14.42 3.98
C LYS A 59 22.10 -14.22 2.47
N PRO A 60 22.21 -15.27 1.61
CA PRO A 60 21.90 -15.13 0.19
C PRO A 60 20.43 -14.80 -0.11
N ALA A 61 19.48 -15.34 0.65
CA ALA A 61 18.06 -14.99 0.49
C ALA A 61 17.77 -13.51 0.81
N PHE A 62 18.41 -12.96 1.84
CA PHE A 62 18.36 -11.53 2.15
C PHE A 62 18.96 -10.68 1.02
N ILE A 63 20.11 -11.08 0.47
CA ILE A 63 20.74 -10.38 -0.65
C ILE A 63 19.82 -10.41 -1.88
N PHE A 64 19.22 -11.55 -2.18
CA PHE A 64 18.28 -11.69 -3.28
C PHE A 64 17.08 -10.72 -3.14
N ARG A 65 16.42 -10.74 -1.98
CA ARG A 65 15.27 -9.86 -1.72
C ARG A 65 15.62 -8.37 -1.75
N ASN A 66 16.84 -8.00 -1.42
CA ASN A 66 17.19 -6.59 -1.24
C ASN A 66 17.87 -5.97 -2.46
N TYR A 67 18.69 -6.76 -3.16
CA TYR A 67 19.49 -6.28 -4.29
C TYR A 67 18.98 -6.79 -5.63
N ILE A 68 18.48 -8.03 -5.70
CA ILE A 68 17.96 -8.57 -6.98
C ILE A 68 16.59 -7.97 -7.28
N THR A 69 15.69 -7.84 -6.30
CA THR A 69 14.38 -7.20 -6.50
C THR A 69 14.39 -5.69 -6.23
N TYR A 70 15.56 -5.05 -6.32
CA TYR A 70 15.76 -3.64 -5.99
C TYR A 70 14.87 -2.66 -6.78
N ILE A 71 14.45 -3.02 -7.99
CA ILE A 71 13.47 -2.23 -8.76
C ILE A 71 12.15 -2.03 -7.99
N GLY A 72 11.78 -2.99 -7.14
CA GLY A 72 10.64 -2.86 -6.23
C GLY A 72 10.87 -1.80 -5.15
N THR A 73 12.08 -1.70 -4.59
CA THR A 73 12.44 -0.61 -3.67
C THR A 73 12.32 0.75 -4.36
N ILE A 74 12.82 0.87 -5.60
CA ILE A 74 12.68 2.11 -6.37
C ILE A 74 11.20 2.47 -6.55
N HIS A 75 10.38 1.50 -6.94
CA HIS A 75 8.93 1.68 -7.08
C HIS A 75 8.27 2.11 -5.76
N HIS A 76 8.62 1.47 -4.65
CA HIS A 76 8.14 1.79 -3.31
C HIS A 76 8.43 3.24 -2.91
N GLU A 77 9.68 3.67 -3.03
CA GLU A 77 10.06 5.04 -2.68
C GLU A 77 9.39 6.07 -3.60
N PHE A 78 9.28 5.77 -4.90
CA PHE A 78 8.54 6.65 -5.81
C PHE A 78 7.05 6.70 -5.50
N ALA A 79 6.43 5.61 -5.01
CA ALA A 79 5.04 5.64 -4.56
C ALA A 79 4.84 6.67 -3.44
N HIS A 80 5.73 6.67 -2.43
CA HIS A 80 5.72 7.70 -1.40
C HIS A 80 5.88 9.11 -1.98
N ALA A 81 6.88 9.31 -2.84
CA ALA A 81 7.13 10.62 -3.43
C ALA A 81 5.96 11.14 -4.26
N ILE A 82 5.36 10.29 -5.11
CA ILE A 82 4.23 10.64 -5.97
C ILE A 82 3.03 11.02 -5.11
N VAL A 83 2.67 10.20 -4.14
CA VAL A 83 1.51 10.48 -3.28
C VAL A 83 1.75 11.71 -2.41
N ALA A 84 2.97 11.90 -1.90
CA ALA A 84 3.33 13.12 -1.17
C ALA A 84 3.15 14.38 -2.04
N VAL A 85 3.56 14.35 -3.31
CA VAL A 85 3.37 15.49 -4.23
C VAL A 85 1.89 15.71 -4.55
N ILE A 86 1.15 14.65 -4.92
CA ILE A 86 -0.27 14.75 -5.29
C ILE A 86 -1.12 15.30 -4.13
N THR A 87 -0.80 14.89 -2.90
CA THR A 87 -1.52 15.34 -1.70
C THR A 87 -1.09 16.74 -1.23
N GLY A 88 -0.14 17.39 -1.90
CA GLY A 88 0.32 18.74 -1.61
C GLY A 88 1.50 18.84 -0.64
N GLY A 89 2.10 17.72 -0.24
CA GLY A 89 3.38 17.67 0.47
C GLY A 89 4.54 18.20 -0.37
N LYS A 90 5.69 18.42 0.26
CA LYS A 90 6.95 18.78 -0.40
C LYS A 90 7.96 17.68 -0.16
N VAL A 91 8.29 16.91 -1.20
CA VAL A 91 9.41 15.95 -1.12
C VAL A 91 10.71 16.75 -1.01
N THR A 92 11.46 16.51 0.06
CA THR A 92 12.73 17.20 0.33
C THR A 92 13.93 16.38 -0.08
N LYS A 93 13.82 15.05 0.00
CA LYS A 93 14.92 14.15 -0.32
C LYS A 93 14.40 12.77 -0.71
N ILE A 94 15.04 12.16 -1.70
CA ILE A 94 14.84 10.78 -2.10
C ILE A 94 16.21 10.10 -2.08
N ASN A 95 16.35 9.05 -1.28
CA ASN A 95 17.52 8.17 -1.30
C ASN A 95 17.06 6.81 -1.80
N LEU A 96 17.54 6.39 -2.96
CA LEU A 96 17.23 5.06 -3.48
C LEU A 96 18.28 4.04 -3.06
N PHE A 97 19.46 4.48 -2.62
CA PHE A 97 20.56 3.56 -2.33
C PHE A 97 20.50 3.03 -0.89
N PRO A 98 20.73 1.73 -0.69
CA PRO A 98 20.77 1.14 0.63
C PRO A 98 21.82 1.81 1.53
N LYS A 99 21.43 2.19 2.74
CA LYS A 99 22.33 2.64 3.80
C LYS A 99 22.01 1.88 5.08
N GLY A 100 22.92 1.01 5.50
CA GLY A 100 22.73 0.16 6.68
C GLY A 100 21.54 -0.79 6.51
N GLN A 101 20.52 -0.63 7.34
CA GLN A 101 19.31 -1.46 7.33
C GLN A 101 18.16 -0.89 6.48
N THR A 102 18.32 0.30 5.90
CA THR A 102 17.32 0.93 5.02
C THR A 102 17.72 0.76 3.57
N LEU A 103 16.82 0.22 2.73
CA LEU A 103 17.06 0.02 1.29
C LEU A 103 16.84 1.29 0.48
N GLY A 104 15.99 2.19 0.99
CA GLY A 104 15.68 3.51 0.45
C GLY A 104 15.01 4.37 1.52
N SER A 105 14.81 5.65 1.20
CA SER A 105 13.97 6.54 1.99
C SER A 105 13.48 7.75 1.18
N VAL A 106 12.23 8.14 1.41
CA VAL A 106 11.67 9.43 1.00
C VAL A 106 11.40 10.31 2.22
N GLU A 107 12.05 11.47 2.25
CA GLU A 107 11.76 12.52 3.22
C GLU A 107 10.83 13.55 2.57
N PHE A 108 9.75 13.90 3.25
CA PHE A 108 8.82 14.92 2.80
C PHE A 108 8.30 15.76 3.97
N LEU A 109 7.91 16.99 3.67
CA LEU A 109 7.27 17.92 4.59
C LEU A 109 5.79 18.03 4.25
N THR A 110 4.94 17.95 5.28
CA THR A 110 3.52 18.20 5.11
C THR A 110 3.21 19.69 5.09
N ARG A 111 2.22 20.10 4.29
CA ARG A 111 1.84 21.50 4.08
C ARG A 111 0.33 21.69 4.24
N GLY A 112 -0.04 22.90 4.66
CA GLY A 112 -1.45 23.30 4.81
C GLY A 112 -2.03 23.07 6.22
N PRO A 113 -3.36 23.06 6.35
CA PRO A 113 -4.04 22.92 7.65
C PRO A 113 -3.87 21.51 8.24
N HIS A 114 -4.18 21.36 9.53
CA HIS A 114 -3.98 20.10 10.27
C HIS A 114 -4.63 18.88 9.60
N ILE A 115 -5.85 19.03 9.09
CA ILE A 115 -6.57 17.96 8.38
C ILE A 115 -5.79 17.50 7.15
N LEU A 116 -5.37 18.44 6.30
CA LEU A 116 -4.61 18.15 5.09
C LEU A 116 -3.25 17.50 5.41
N LYS A 117 -2.56 17.98 6.44
CA LYS A 117 -1.30 17.37 6.90
C LYS A 117 -1.49 15.92 7.33
N GLY A 118 -2.59 15.61 8.03
CA GLY A 118 -2.89 14.23 8.41
C GLY A 118 -3.18 13.32 7.21
N ILE A 119 -3.92 13.82 6.21
CA ILE A 119 -4.18 13.09 4.96
C ILE A 119 -2.88 12.84 4.18
N GLN A 120 -2.00 13.84 4.11
CA GLN A 120 -0.69 13.68 3.49
C GLN A 120 0.12 12.59 4.20
N LEU A 121 0.11 12.54 5.53
CA LEU A 121 0.82 11.50 6.30
C LEU A 121 0.25 10.10 6.03
N SER A 122 -1.07 9.93 6.12
CA SER A 122 -1.70 8.62 6.01
C SER A 122 -1.65 8.04 4.60
N LEU A 123 -1.98 8.85 3.58
CA LEU A 123 -2.02 8.40 2.19
C LEU A 123 -0.62 8.12 1.69
N THR A 124 0.36 8.97 2.05
CA THR A 124 1.76 8.72 1.70
C THR A 124 2.23 7.43 2.37
N ALA A 125 1.89 7.17 3.64
CA ALA A 125 2.29 5.95 4.32
C ALA A 125 1.82 4.66 3.63
N ILE A 126 0.57 4.62 3.15
CA ILE A 126 0.03 3.43 2.46
C ILE A 126 0.25 3.45 0.94
N ALA A 127 0.96 4.46 0.42
CA ALA A 127 1.20 4.63 -1.01
C ALA A 127 1.82 3.40 -1.69
N PRO A 128 2.79 2.68 -1.09
CA PRO A 128 3.36 1.49 -1.73
C PRO A 128 2.32 0.39 -2.00
N ILE A 129 1.35 0.21 -1.11
CA ILE A 129 0.25 -0.75 -1.32
C ILE A 129 -0.65 -0.29 -2.46
N LEU A 130 -1.06 0.98 -2.45
CA LEU A 130 -2.00 1.51 -3.45
C LEU A 130 -1.37 1.56 -4.84
N CYS A 131 -0.20 2.18 -4.95
CA CYS A 131 0.54 2.32 -6.21
C CYS A 131 1.06 0.97 -6.70
N GLY A 132 1.53 0.09 -5.81
CA GLY A 132 1.97 -1.26 -6.16
C GLY A 132 0.82 -2.10 -6.72
N GLY A 133 -0.33 -2.11 -6.03
CA GLY A 133 -1.51 -2.84 -6.47
C GLY A 133 -2.03 -2.33 -7.82
N LEU A 134 -2.11 -1.01 -7.98
CA LEU A 134 -2.48 -0.39 -9.25
C LEU A 134 -1.49 -0.76 -10.37
N THR A 135 -0.18 -0.69 -10.10
CA THR A 135 0.85 -1.01 -11.09
C THR A 135 0.76 -2.47 -11.51
N LEU A 136 0.64 -3.40 -10.56
CA LEU A 136 0.48 -4.83 -10.86
C LEU A 136 -0.78 -5.10 -11.69
N ARG A 137 -1.90 -4.42 -11.37
CA ARG A 137 -3.14 -4.55 -12.14
C ARG A 137 -2.98 -4.01 -13.57
N LEU A 138 -2.34 -2.85 -13.74
CA LEU A 138 -2.07 -2.27 -15.05
C LEU A 138 -1.10 -3.14 -15.85
N MET A 139 -0.06 -3.69 -15.23
CA MET A 139 0.84 -4.65 -15.87
C MET A 139 0.07 -5.89 -16.35
N GLN A 140 -0.81 -6.45 -15.53
CA GLN A 140 -1.63 -7.60 -15.93
C GLN A 140 -2.54 -7.29 -17.13
N LEU A 141 -3.10 -6.08 -17.21
CA LEU A 141 -4.03 -5.70 -18.26
C LEU A 141 -3.36 -5.23 -19.54
N LEU A 142 -2.21 -4.57 -19.44
CA LEU A 142 -1.58 -3.84 -20.54
C LEU A 142 -0.26 -4.46 -20.99
N VAL A 143 0.49 -5.11 -20.10
CA VAL A 143 1.81 -5.67 -20.41
C VAL A 143 1.70 -7.16 -20.71
N LEU A 144 1.04 -7.93 -19.84
CA LEU A 144 0.94 -9.38 -19.98
C LEU A 144 0.35 -9.85 -21.32
N PRO A 145 -0.72 -9.22 -21.88
CA PRO A 145 -1.25 -9.63 -23.18
C PRO A 145 -0.28 -9.43 -24.35
N ASN A 146 0.73 -8.59 -24.18
CA ASN A 146 1.74 -8.28 -25.18
C ASN A 146 3.04 -9.12 -24.98
N CYS A 147 3.10 -9.98 -23.96
CA CYS A 147 4.22 -10.89 -23.77
C CYS A 147 4.14 -12.05 -24.76
N THR A 148 4.80 -11.94 -25.91
CA THR A 148 4.86 -13.02 -26.92
C THR A 148 5.98 -14.04 -26.65
N GLU A 149 7.18 -13.56 -26.34
CA GLU A 149 8.37 -14.39 -26.11
C GLU A 149 8.55 -14.81 -24.65
N VAL A 150 9.29 -15.90 -24.43
CA VAL A 150 9.61 -16.40 -23.07
C VAL A 150 10.30 -15.32 -22.22
N TRP A 151 11.23 -14.56 -22.80
CA TRP A 151 11.96 -13.54 -22.06
C TRP A 151 11.05 -12.37 -21.63
N HIS A 152 9.97 -12.06 -22.36
CA HIS A 152 8.96 -11.09 -21.93
C HIS A 152 8.30 -11.53 -20.63
N HIS A 153 7.93 -12.81 -20.54
CA HIS A 153 7.29 -13.38 -19.36
C HIS A 153 8.25 -13.41 -18.17
N VAL A 154 9.51 -13.77 -18.40
CA VAL A 154 10.55 -13.72 -17.35
C VAL A 154 10.71 -12.31 -16.80
N LEU A 155 10.80 -11.31 -17.68
CA LEU A 155 10.92 -9.90 -17.28
C LEU A 155 9.66 -9.42 -16.55
N TYR A 156 8.47 -9.76 -17.06
CA TYR A 156 7.19 -9.45 -16.42
C TYR A 156 7.12 -10.02 -15.00
N CYS A 157 7.43 -11.31 -14.84
CA CYS A 157 7.43 -11.98 -13.54
C CYS A 157 8.46 -11.35 -12.60
N TYR A 158 9.66 -11.05 -13.09
CA TYR A 158 10.70 -10.39 -12.30
C TYR A 158 10.22 -9.03 -11.76
N VAL A 159 9.64 -8.17 -12.61
CA VAL A 159 9.15 -6.85 -12.19
C VAL A 159 7.94 -6.98 -11.26
N ALA A 160 7.00 -7.87 -11.58
CA ALA A 160 5.79 -8.07 -10.77
C ALA A 160 6.13 -8.59 -9.36
N ILE A 161 7.02 -9.59 -9.25
CA ILE A 161 7.50 -10.11 -7.96
C ILE A 161 8.28 -9.03 -7.21
N SER A 162 9.10 -8.23 -7.92
CA SER A 162 9.85 -7.16 -7.28
C SER A 162 8.94 -6.12 -6.66
N ILE A 163 7.92 -5.64 -7.39
CA ILE A 163 6.93 -4.71 -6.84
C ILE A 163 6.21 -5.36 -5.65
N PHE A 164 5.69 -6.58 -5.82
CA PHE A 164 4.91 -7.27 -4.79
C PHE A 164 5.68 -7.42 -3.47
N PHE A 165 6.94 -7.85 -3.50
CA PHE A 165 7.75 -8.00 -2.28
C PHE A 165 8.10 -6.69 -1.59
N HIS A 166 8.05 -5.58 -2.31
CA HIS A 166 8.33 -4.25 -1.78
C HIS A 166 7.06 -3.43 -1.55
N MET A 167 5.86 -4.02 -1.57
CA MET A 167 4.62 -3.35 -1.15
C MET A 167 4.40 -3.36 0.38
N THR A 168 5.35 -3.89 1.16
CA THR A 168 5.25 -3.99 2.62
C THR A 168 5.41 -2.64 3.30
N LEU A 169 4.62 -2.38 4.33
CA LEU A 169 4.74 -1.15 5.14
C LEU A 169 5.88 -1.27 6.16
N SER A 170 6.77 -0.28 6.18
CA SER A 170 7.80 -0.18 7.21
C SER A 170 7.20 0.26 8.55
N GLY A 171 7.97 0.15 9.63
CA GLY A 171 7.57 0.69 10.93
C GLY A 171 7.32 2.20 10.87
N LYS A 172 8.08 2.93 10.03
CA LYS A 172 7.90 4.37 9.86
C LYS A 172 6.62 4.71 9.11
N ASP A 173 6.28 3.93 8.10
CA ASP A 173 5.02 4.08 7.37
C ASP A 173 3.85 3.86 8.32
N MET A 174 3.92 2.83 9.16
CA MET A 174 2.87 2.56 10.13
C MET A 174 2.72 3.70 11.15
N GLU A 175 3.83 4.25 11.64
CA GLU A 175 3.81 5.42 12.52
C GLU A 175 3.14 6.64 11.85
N ASN A 176 3.52 6.94 10.59
CA ASN A 176 2.94 8.05 9.83
C ASN A 176 1.46 7.81 9.52
N PHE A 177 1.08 6.57 9.21
CA PHE A 177 -0.30 6.16 8.98
C PHE A 177 -1.18 6.47 10.19
N TRP A 178 -0.77 6.04 11.39
CA TRP A 178 -1.53 6.30 12.61
C TRP A 178 -1.59 7.78 12.99
N LYS A 179 -0.52 8.55 12.74
CA LYS A 179 -0.53 10.01 12.94
C LYS A 179 -1.53 10.72 12.03
N GLY A 180 -1.79 10.17 10.84
CA GLY A 180 -2.70 10.74 9.85
C GLY A 180 -4.09 10.11 9.79
N SER A 181 -4.35 9.04 10.55
CA SER A 181 -5.52 8.18 10.31
C SER A 181 -6.85 8.88 10.59
N ILE A 182 -6.98 9.59 11.71
CA ILE A 182 -8.23 10.26 12.11
C ILE A 182 -8.77 11.22 11.02
N PRO A 183 -8.02 12.24 10.56
CA PRO A 183 -8.52 13.15 9.53
C PRO A 183 -8.81 12.43 8.20
N THR A 184 -8.08 11.35 7.91
CA THR A 184 -8.27 10.56 6.68
C THR A 184 -9.55 9.75 6.74
N LEU A 185 -9.80 9.08 7.86
CA LEU A 185 -11.04 8.33 8.11
C LEU A 185 -12.25 9.25 8.07
N LEU A 186 -12.12 10.49 8.56
CA LEU A 186 -13.21 11.47 8.47
C LEU A 186 -13.55 11.81 7.02
N ILE A 187 -12.55 12.00 6.16
CA ILE A 187 -12.82 12.23 4.72
C ILE A 187 -13.42 10.98 4.08
N VAL A 188 -12.86 9.79 4.32
CA VAL A 188 -13.39 8.54 3.76
C VAL A 188 -14.83 8.32 4.21
N TYR A 189 -15.16 8.63 5.45
CA TYR A 189 -16.52 8.60 5.97
C TYR A 189 -17.46 9.54 5.23
N VAL A 190 -17.06 10.81 5.04
CA VAL A 190 -17.86 11.78 4.28
C VAL A 190 -18.07 11.32 2.85
N VAL A 191 -17.03 10.79 2.19
CA VAL A 191 -17.13 10.24 0.84
C VAL A 191 -18.11 9.07 0.79
N ASN A 192 -18.00 8.11 1.71
CA ASN A 192 -18.92 6.97 1.79
C ASN A 192 -20.36 7.40 2.06
N LEU A 193 -20.56 8.40 2.91
CA LEU A 193 -21.88 8.96 3.20
C LEU A 193 -22.49 9.59 1.95
N ILE A 194 -21.72 10.40 1.21
CA ILE A 194 -22.17 11.00 -0.05
C ILE A 194 -22.52 9.91 -1.06
N LEU A 195 -21.68 8.87 -1.19
CA LEU A 195 -21.93 7.75 -2.10
C LEU A 195 -23.21 6.96 -1.75
N LEU A 196 -23.60 6.89 -0.47
CA LEU A 196 -24.84 6.25 -0.04
C LEU A 196 -26.09 7.12 -0.23
N MET A 197 -25.92 8.42 -0.44
CA MET A 197 -27.02 9.34 -0.73
C MET A 197 -27.46 9.30 -2.20
N PHE A 198 -26.67 8.69 -3.09
CA PHE A 198 -26.92 8.57 -4.53
C PHE A 198 -27.10 7.10 -4.93
#